data_AF-A0A0D6P6K9-F1
#
_entry.id   AF-A0A0D6P6K9-F1
#
_cell.length_a   1.000
_cell.length_b   1.000
_cell.length_c   1.000
_cell.angle_alpha   90.00
_cell.angle_beta   90.00
_cell.angle_gamma   90.00
#
_symmetry.space_group_name_H-M   'P 1'
#
loop_
_entity.id
_entity.type
_entity.pdbx_description
1 polymer ?
#
loop_
_entity_poly.entity_id
_entity_poly.type
_entity_poly.pdbx_seq_one_letter_code
_entity_poly.pdbx_strand_id
1 'polypeptide(L)'
;MCLYAGSLVPRALLAHCPPGARVIDTAPMSLDEIEAAFVEADARGEDVARLHSGDLSLYSAVAEQMRRLDRLGLSYTLTPGVPAFAAAAAALGRELTLPEVAQTVVLTRVPGRASRMPAAERLAAYGATGATLALHLAVQALPDIVAELVPLYGAACPVAVVQRASWPDERIVRGTLGNIVAQLAARPMERTALIMVGPALSGDDFSESRLYDPGYQRRFRGRDGS
;
A
#
# COMPACT_ATOMS: atom_id res chain seq x y z
N MET A 1 0.10 5.91 -26.59
CA MET A 1 -1.16 5.75 -25.82
C MET A 1 -0.91 5.79 -24.30
N CYS A 2 -1.87 6.27 -23.50
CA CYS A 2 -1.87 6.17 -22.03
C CYS A 2 -3.12 5.41 -21.56
N LEU A 3 -2.91 4.32 -20.83
CA LEU A 3 -3.94 3.52 -20.17
C LEU A 3 -3.84 3.77 -18.66
N TYR A 4 -4.92 4.08 -17.96
CA TYR A 4 -4.86 4.29 -16.51
C TYR A 4 -5.98 3.54 -15.77
N ALA A 5 -5.67 3.05 -14.57
CA ALA A 5 -6.56 2.25 -13.74
C ALA A 5 -7.53 3.11 -12.91
N GLY A 6 -8.46 3.81 -13.58
CA GLY A 6 -9.59 4.47 -12.92
C GLY A 6 -9.25 5.60 -11.98
N SER A 7 -10.18 5.85 -11.05
CA SER A 7 -10.14 6.99 -10.12
C SER A 7 -9.02 6.94 -9.07
N LEU A 8 -8.24 5.86 -9.01
CA LEU A 8 -7.09 5.74 -8.10
C LEU A 8 -5.82 6.37 -8.67
N VAL A 9 -5.79 6.66 -9.98
CA VAL A 9 -4.72 7.44 -10.60
C VAL A 9 -5.12 8.91 -10.57
N PRO A 10 -4.35 9.81 -9.96
CA PRO A 10 -4.66 11.24 -9.94
C PRO A 10 -4.76 11.80 -11.35
N ARG A 11 -5.88 12.49 -11.66
CA ARG A 11 -6.08 13.12 -12.98
C ARG A 11 -4.98 14.12 -13.34
N ALA A 12 -4.35 14.74 -12.33
CA ALA A 12 -3.22 15.63 -12.53
C ALA A 12 -2.04 14.95 -13.24
N LEU A 13 -1.82 13.65 -13.05
CA LEU A 13 -0.76 12.91 -13.75
C LEU A 13 -1.03 12.80 -15.24
N LEU A 14 -2.31 12.75 -15.65
CA LEU A 14 -2.70 12.66 -17.05
C LEU A 14 -2.35 13.93 -17.83
N ALA A 15 -2.16 15.07 -17.14
CA ALA A 15 -1.71 16.32 -17.75
C ALA A 15 -0.26 16.25 -18.28
N HIS A 16 0.53 15.24 -17.89
CA HIS A 16 1.86 14.98 -18.46
C HIS A 16 1.80 14.22 -19.78
N CYS A 17 0.64 13.71 -20.20
CA CYS A 17 0.51 13.07 -21.50
C CYS A 17 0.76 14.10 -22.63
N PRO A 18 1.51 13.72 -23.68
CA PRO A 18 1.78 14.65 -24.77
C PRO A 18 0.48 15.02 -25.53
N PRO A 19 0.45 16.18 -26.20
CA PRO A 19 -0.68 16.55 -27.06
C PRO A 19 -0.99 15.43 -28.07
N GLY A 20 -2.27 15.09 -28.23
CA GLY A 20 -2.72 14.03 -29.13
C GLY A 20 -2.61 12.60 -28.58
N ALA A 21 -2.08 12.41 -27.35
CA ALA A 21 -2.11 11.12 -26.70
C ALA A 21 -3.54 10.62 -26.47
N ARG A 22 -3.82 9.37 -26.86
CA ARG A 22 -5.04 8.66 -26.46
C ARG A 22 -4.94 8.31 -24.98
N VAL A 23 -5.79 8.91 -24.14
CA VAL A 23 -5.84 8.66 -22.69
C VAL A 23 -7.12 7.87 -22.38
N ILE A 24 -6.97 6.62 -21.95
CA ILE A 24 -8.08 5.67 -21.81
C ILE A 24 -8.19 5.22 -20.35
N ASP A 25 -9.39 5.41 -19.78
CA ASP A 25 -9.73 4.84 -18.48
C ASP A 25 -10.03 3.35 -18.64
N THR A 26 -9.30 2.53 -17.89
CA THR A 26 -9.41 1.07 -17.96
C THR A 26 -10.28 0.48 -16.84
N ALA A 27 -10.78 1.30 -15.91
CA ALA A 27 -11.71 0.83 -14.88
C ALA A 27 -12.98 0.15 -15.42
N PRO A 28 -13.60 0.60 -16.54
CA PRO A 28 -14.75 -0.10 -17.10
C PRO A 28 -14.37 -1.26 -18.04
N MET A 29 -13.08 -1.45 -18.35
CA MET A 29 -12.61 -2.42 -19.33
C MET A 29 -12.34 -3.78 -18.69
N SER A 30 -12.68 -4.84 -19.41
CA SER A 30 -12.23 -6.20 -19.16
C SER A 30 -10.74 -6.37 -19.51
N LEU A 31 -10.14 -7.45 -19.01
CA LEU A 31 -8.76 -7.79 -19.33
C LEU A 31 -8.55 -8.08 -20.84
N ASP A 32 -9.57 -8.60 -21.53
CA ASP A 32 -9.53 -8.83 -22.97
C ASP A 32 -9.55 -7.51 -23.76
N GLU A 33 -10.35 -6.53 -23.34
CA GLU A 33 -10.35 -5.19 -23.95
C GLU A 33 -9.03 -4.45 -23.69
N ILE A 34 -8.44 -4.63 -22.51
CA ILE A 34 -7.11 -4.09 -22.19
C ILE A 34 -6.04 -4.74 -23.08
N GLU A 35 -6.08 -6.06 -23.25
CA GLU A 35 -5.18 -6.79 -24.16
C GLU A 35 -5.32 -6.27 -25.60
N ALA A 36 -6.56 -6.10 -26.08
CA ALA A 36 -6.84 -5.57 -27.41
C ALA A 36 -6.26 -4.16 -27.60
N ALA A 37 -6.31 -3.30 -26.56
CA ALA A 37 -5.70 -1.98 -26.62
C ALA A 37 -4.17 -2.05 -26.77
N PHE A 38 -3.49 -2.99 -26.09
CA PHE A 38 -2.04 -3.18 -26.26
C PHE A 38 -1.69 -3.62 -27.69
N VAL A 39 -2.44 -4.58 -28.24
CA VAL A 39 -2.25 -5.05 -29.63
C VAL A 39 -2.50 -3.93 -30.63
N GLU A 40 -3.53 -3.12 -30.42
CA GLU A 40 -3.85 -1.99 -31.30
C GLU A 40 -2.72 -0.94 -31.31
N ALA A 41 -2.13 -0.65 -30.15
CA ALA A 41 -1.03 0.30 -30.05
C ALA A 41 0.25 -0.23 -30.70
N ASP A 42 0.58 -1.50 -30.48
CA ASP A 42 1.74 -2.15 -31.12
C ASP A 42 1.63 -2.15 -32.65
N ALA A 43 0.44 -2.52 -33.18
CA ALA A 43 0.17 -2.47 -34.62
C ALA A 43 0.31 -1.07 -35.24
N ARG A 44 0.24 -0.01 -34.41
CA ARG A 44 0.41 1.39 -34.80
C ARG A 44 1.80 1.93 -34.49
N GLY A 45 2.70 1.11 -33.93
CA GLY A 45 4.04 1.51 -33.50
C GLY A 45 4.01 2.56 -32.37
N GLU A 46 2.98 2.54 -31.53
CA GLU A 46 2.81 3.49 -30.42
C GLU A 46 3.30 2.88 -29.08
N ASP A 47 4.09 3.64 -28.33
CA ASP A 47 4.39 3.31 -26.94
C ASP A 47 3.14 3.39 -26.05
N VAL A 48 3.05 2.52 -25.05
CA VAL A 48 1.95 2.48 -24.08
C VAL A 48 2.43 2.76 -22.66
N ALA A 49 1.94 3.85 -22.07
CA ALA A 49 2.08 4.11 -20.64
C ALA A 49 0.87 3.52 -19.88
N ARG A 50 1.07 2.41 -19.16
CA ARG A 50 0.04 1.79 -18.31
C ARG A 50 0.20 2.21 -16.84
N LEU A 51 -0.66 3.11 -16.38
CA LEU A 51 -0.61 3.69 -15.04
C LEU A 51 -1.44 2.88 -14.04
N HIS A 52 -0.80 2.44 -12.97
CA HIS A 52 -1.40 1.78 -11.81
C HIS A 52 -1.23 2.66 -10.56
N SER A 53 -2.12 2.50 -9.58
CA SER A 53 -2.02 3.18 -8.29
C SER A 53 -0.96 2.52 -7.40
N GLY A 54 -0.14 3.35 -6.73
CA GLY A 54 0.84 2.88 -5.76
C GLY A 54 2.03 2.20 -6.43
N ASP A 55 2.28 0.94 -6.08
CA ASP A 55 3.37 0.14 -6.63
C ASP A 55 2.84 -1.12 -7.33
N LEU A 56 3.60 -1.60 -8.32
CA LEU A 56 3.22 -2.73 -9.16
C LEU A 56 3.31 -4.08 -8.42
N SER A 57 4.06 -4.17 -7.33
CA SER A 57 4.26 -5.43 -6.59
C SER A 57 3.07 -5.85 -5.70
N LEU A 58 2.14 -4.95 -5.40
CA LEU A 58 1.07 -5.19 -4.42
C LEU A 58 -0.31 -4.98 -5.03
N TYR A 59 -1.09 -6.06 -5.13
CA TYR A 59 -2.52 -6.05 -5.51
C TYR A 59 -2.84 -5.26 -6.80
N SER A 60 -1.88 -5.16 -7.72
CA SER A 60 -1.95 -4.30 -8.90
C SER A 60 -2.67 -4.93 -10.11
N ALA A 61 -2.87 -6.25 -10.10
CA ALA A 61 -3.28 -7.05 -11.25
C ALA A 61 -2.35 -6.88 -12.48
N VAL A 62 -1.08 -6.50 -12.26
CA VAL A 62 -0.10 -6.40 -13.36
C VAL A 62 0.31 -7.78 -13.88
N ALA A 63 0.36 -8.79 -13.01
CA ALA A 63 0.83 -10.14 -13.36
C ALA A 63 0.02 -10.81 -14.48
N GLU A 64 -1.31 -10.64 -14.48
CA GLU A 64 -2.18 -11.20 -15.52
C GLU A 64 -2.03 -10.48 -16.87
N GLN A 65 -1.72 -9.18 -16.85
CA GLN A 65 -1.41 -8.39 -18.04
C GLN A 65 -0.04 -8.78 -18.61
N MET A 66 0.99 -8.87 -17.76
CA MET A 66 2.34 -9.30 -18.16
C MET A 66 2.31 -10.67 -18.85
N ARG A 67 1.62 -11.66 -18.26
CA ARG A 67 1.46 -12.99 -18.87
C ARG A 67 0.83 -12.93 -20.27
N ARG A 68 -0.10 -12.00 -20.52
CA ARG A 68 -0.74 -11.80 -21.83
C ARG A 68 0.21 -11.12 -22.81
N LEU A 69 0.94 -10.09 -22.38
CA LEU A 69 1.97 -9.43 -23.18
C LEU A 69 3.09 -10.40 -23.58
N ASP A 70 3.57 -11.23 -22.64
CA ASP A 70 4.58 -12.26 -22.89
C ASP A 70 4.12 -13.24 -23.98
N ARG A 71 2.86 -13.70 -23.90
CA ARG A 71 2.25 -14.60 -24.89
C ARG A 71 2.14 -13.96 -26.29
N LEU A 72 1.96 -12.64 -26.35
CA LEU A 72 1.88 -11.88 -27.59
C LEU A 72 3.27 -11.46 -28.13
N GLY A 73 4.35 -11.66 -27.35
CA GLY A 73 5.69 -11.19 -27.72
C GLY A 73 5.88 -9.67 -27.59
N LEU A 74 5.00 -9.00 -26.83
CA LEU A 74 5.07 -7.55 -26.62
C LEU A 74 6.01 -7.22 -25.47
N SER A 75 7.02 -6.40 -25.76
CA SER A 75 8.02 -5.97 -24.76
C SER A 75 7.43 -4.94 -23.80
N TYR A 76 7.84 -5.00 -22.52
CA TYR A 76 7.46 -4.02 -21.52
C TYR A 76 8.58 -3.81 -20.49
N THR A 77 8.46 -2.73 -19.73
CA THR A 77 9.30 -2.47 -18.55
C THR A 77 8.39 -2.17 -17.36
N LEU A 78 8.93 -2.35 -16.14
CA LEU A 78 8.22 -2.02 -14.91
C LEU A 78 8.95 -0.85 -14.22
N THR A 79 8.21 0.22 -13.94
CA THR A 79 8.71 1.34 -13.15
C THR A 79 8.14 1.24 -11.73
N PRO A 80 8.97 1.08 -10.69
CA PRO A 80 8.49 0.96 -9.32
C PRO A 80 7.84 2.27 -8.86
N GLY A 81 6.82 2.15 -8.02
CA GLY A 81 6.10 3.27 -7.44
C GLY A 81 6.27 3.37 -5.94
N VAL A 82 5.64 4.38 -5.34
CA VAL A 82 5.55 4.51 -3.87
C VAL A 82 4.30 3.77 -3.39
N PRO A 83 4.43 2.67 -2.64
CA PRO A 83 3.28 1.91 -2.18
C PRO A 83 2.50 2.66 -1.09
N ALA A 84 1.19 2.36 -0.99
CA ALA A 84 0.29 3.07 -0.09
C ALA A 84 0.71 2.99 1.39
N PHE A 85 1.29 1.88 1.84
CA PHE A 85 1.78 1.75 3.21
C PHE A 85 2.95 2.69 3.51
N ALA A 86 3.84 2.93 2.55
CA ALA A 86 4.96 3.86 2.71
C ALA A 86 4.45 5.30 2.72
N ALA A 87 3.54 5.65 1.80
CA ALA A 87 2.91 6.98 1.78
C ALA A 87 2.16 7.27 3.09
N ALA A 88 1.41 6.29 3.60
CA ALA A 88 0.68 6.43 4.84
C ALA A 88 1.61 6.47 6.07
N ALA A 89 2.71 5.72 6.09
CA ALA A 89 3.72 5.81 7.16
C ALA A 89 4.37 7.20 7.20
N ALA A 90 4.69 7.77 6.04
CA ALA A 90 5.19 9.14 5.92
C ALA A 90 4.17 10.17 6.41
N ALA A 91 2.90 10.04 6.01
CA ALA A 91 1.81 10.91 6.48
C ALA A 91 1.58 10.80 8.00
N LEU A 92 1.81 9.62 8.57
CA LEU A 92 1.78 9.41 10.02
C LEU A 92 3.04 9.91 10.74
N GLY A 93 4.13 10.23 10.03
CA GLY A 93 5.42 10.52 10.64
C GLY A 93 5.93 9.34 11.48
N ARG A 94 5.75 8.11 11.00
CA ARG A 94 6.14 6.89 11.74
C ARG A 94 7.05 6.00 10.92
N GLU A 95 8.12 5.55 11.56
CA GLU A 95 8.87 4.37 11.12
C GLU A 95 8.11 3.12 11.58
N LEU A 96 7.87 2.18 10.67
CA LEU A 96 7.06 0.98 10.97
C LEU A 96 7.84 -0.14 11.67
N THR A 97 9.17 0.02 11.73
CA THR A 97 10.11 -0.87 12.41
C THR A 97 10.87 -0.07 13.45
N LEU A 98 10.75 -0.46 14.71
CA LEU A 98 11.39 0.18 15.85
C LEU A 98 12.20 -0.87 16.63
N PRO A 99 13.45 -0.57 17.03
CA PRO A 99 14.24 -1.47 17.88
C PRO A 99 13.44 -1.92 19.10
N GLU A 100 13.53 -3.22 19.44
CA GLU A 100 12.89 -3.84 20.61
C GLU A 100 11.35 -3.77 20.66
N VAL A 101 10.70 -3.10 19.68
CA VAL A 101 9.25 -2.91 19.61
C VAL A 101 8.65 -3.65 18.41
N ALA A 102 9.18 -3.45 17.20
CA ALA A 102 8.71 -4.13 15.99
C ALA A 102 9.82 -4.20 14.95
N GLN A 103 10.15 -5.39 14.45
CA GLN A 103 11.15 -5.57 13.39
C GLN A 103 10.57 -6.16 12.11
N THR A 104 9.25 -6.27 12.06
CA THR A 104 8.51 -6.92 10.97
C THR A 104 7.29 -6.07 10.62
N VAL A 105 7.07 -5.90 9.32
CA VAL A 105 5.84 -5.31 8.76
C VAL A 105 5.16 -6.37 7.90
N VAL A 106 3.89 -6.67 8.20
CA VAL A 106 3.06 -7.57 7.41
C VAL A 106 2.16 -6.74 6.50
N LEU A 107 2.37 -6.84 5.19
CA LEU A 107 1.48 -6.28 4.19
C LEU A 107 0.44 -7.34 3.84
N THR A 108 -0.81 -7.12 4.21
CA THR A 108 -1.87 -8.09 3.94
C THR A 108 -3.22 -7.41 3.70
N ARG A 109 -4.26 -8.22 3.51
CA ARG A 109 -5.66 -7.82 3.35
C ARG A 109 -6.54 -8.83 4.07
N VAL A 110 -7.81 -8.49 4.24
CA VAL A 110 -8.83 -9.45 4.71
C VAL A 110 -9.55 -10.10 3.53
N PRO A 111 -10.20 -11.27 3.75
CA PRO A 111 -11.07 -11.87 2.76
C PRO A 111 -12.10 -10.84 2.25
N GLY A 112 -12.32 -10.81 0.94
CA GLY A 112 -13.28 -9.91 0.33
C GLY A 112 -13.96 -10.54 -0.88
N ARG A 113 -14.86 -9.79 -1.52
CA ARG A 113 -15.65 -10.30 -2.65
C ARG A 113 -14.82 -10.67 -3.88
N ALA A 114 -13.63 -10.07 -4.04
CA ALA A 114 -12.81 -10.23 -5.23
C ALA A 114 -11.92 -11.48 -5.23
N SER A 115 -11.46 -11.95 -4.07
CA SER A 115 -10.60 -13.13 -3.98
C SER A 115 -10.61 -13.73 -2.57
N ARG A 116 -10.42 -15.05 -2.53
CA ARG A 116 -10.20 -15.79 -1.28
C ARG A 116 -8.74 -15.64 -0.84
N MET A 117 -8.52 -15.55 0.45
CA MET A 117 -7.17 -15.66 1.03
C MET A 117 -6.71 -17.12 0.99
N PRO A 118 -5.42 -17.40 0.74
CA PRO A 118 -4.86 -18.71 0.97
C PRO A 118 -5.05 -19.14 2.43
N ALA A 119 -5.17 -20.45 2.68
CA ALA A 119 -5.56 -20.98 4.00
C ALA A 119 -4.60 -20.58 5.14
N ALA A 120 -3.32 -20.39 4.84
CA ALA A 120 -2.30 -19.98 5.81
C ALA A 120 -2.27 -18.46 6.07
N GLU A 121 -2.89 -17.66 5.21
CA GLU A 121 -2.84 -16.18 5.28
C GLU A 121 -4.04 -15.63 6.04
N ARG A 122 -4.11 -15.99 7.33
CA ARG A 122 -5.20 -15.56 8.23
C ARG A 122 -4.75 -14.37 9.08
N LEU A 123 -5.67 -13.43 9.31
CA LEU A 123 -5.37 -12.23 10.10
C LEU A 123 -4.90 -12.60 11.52
N ALA A 124 -5.54 -13.55 12.19
CA ALA A 124 -5.09 -14.04 13.49
C ALA A 124 -3.67 -14.67 13.46
N ALA A 125 -3.29 -15.35 12.37
CA ALA A 125 -1.96 -15.94 12.24
C ALA A 125 -0.88 -14.85 12.16
N TYR A 126 -1.14 -13.80 11.41
CA TYR A 126 -0.26 -12.63 11.38
C TYR A 126 -0.28 -11.86 12.70
N GLY A 127 -1.45 -11.68 13.30
CA GLY A 127 -1.60 -10.96 14.56
C GLY A 127 -0.90 -11.63 15.73
N ALA A 128 -0.83 -12.97 15.75
CA ALA A 128 -0.10 -13.73 16.75
C ALA A 128 1.42 -13.43 16.77
N THR A 129 1.96 -12.85 15.69
CA THR A 129 3.38 -12.46 15.64
C THR A 129 3.67 -11.15 16.38
N GLY A 130 2.66 -10.33 16.66
CA GLY A 130 2.84 -8.99 17.23
C GLY A 130 3.44 -7.96 16.27
N ALA A 131 3.68 -8.31 15.01
CA ALA A 131 4.25 -7.42 13.99
C ALA A 131 3.35 -6.20 13.69
N THR A 132 3.92 -5.17 13.07
CA THR A 132 3.13 -4.07 12.52
C THR A 132 2.35 -4.59 11.31
N LEU A 133 1.02 -4.45 11.31
CA LEU A 133 0.15 -4.88 10.22
C LEU A 133 -0.25 -3.67 9.38
N ALA A 134 -0.12 -3.77 8.05
CA ALA A 134 -0.66 -2.80 7.09
C ALA A 134 -1.73 -3.48 6.23
N LEU A 135 -2.99 -3.26 6.57
CA LEU A 135 -4.15 -3.93 6.00
C LEU A 135 -4.74 -3.11 4.85
N HIS A 136 -4.57 -3.62 3.64
CA HIS A 136 -5.11 -3.06 2.41
C HIS A 136 -6.51 -3.62 2.13
N LEU A 137 -7.33 -2.85 1.42
CA LEU A 137 -8.64 -3.31 0.93
C LEU A 137 -9.56 -3.83 2.05
N ALA A 138 -9.41 -3.29 3.26
CA ALA A 138 -9.93 -3.88 4.49
C ALA A 138 -10.82 -2.93 5.32
N VAL A 139 -10.91 -1.64 4.96
CA VAL A 139 -11.57 -0.61 5.81
C VAL A 139 -13.04 -0.91 6.12
N GLN A 140 -13.75 -1.56 5.21
CA GLN A 140 -15.16 -1.93 5.41
C GLN A 140 -15.34 -3.05 6.46
N ALA A 141 -14.28 -3.83 6.71
CA ALA A 141 -14.25 -4.90 7.70
C ALA A 141 -13.56 -4.47 9.00
N LEU A 142 -13.41 -3.15 9.24
CA LEU A 142 -12.74 -2.64 10.45
C LEU A 142 -13.32 -3.22 11.76
N PRO A 143 -14.65 -3.36 11.94
CA PRO A 143 -15.20 -3.99 13.15
C PRO A 143 -14.72 -5.43 13.34
N ASP A 144 -14.70 -6.23 12.27
CA ASP A 144 -14.27 -7.63 12.32
C ASP A 144 -12.76 -7.75 12.58
N ILE A 145 -11.97 -6.89 11.94
CA ILE A 145 -10.52 -6.77 12.16
C ILE A 145 -10.23 -6.46 13.62
N VAL A 146 -10.95 -5.49 14.20
CA VAL A 146 -10.81 -5.14 15.62
C VAL A 146 -11.17 -6.34 16.49
N ALA A 147 -12.29 -7.01 16.23
CA ALA A 147 -12.71 -8.17 17.01
C ALA A 147 -11.67 -9.31 16.98
N GLU A 148 -11.03 -9.55 15.84
CA GLU A 148 -10.01 -10.59 15.69
C GLU A 148 -8.65 -10.19 16.30
N LEU A 149 -8.29 -8.91 16.27
CA LEU A 149 -6.98 -8.44 16.74
C LEU A 149 -6.94 -8.03 18.21
N VAL A 150 -8.05 -7.61 18.83
CA VAL A 150 -8.10 -7.23 20.26
C VAL A 150 -7.59 -8.34 21.18
N PRO A 151 -7.95 -9.63 21.00
CA PRO A 151 -7.42 -10.71 21.82
C PRO A 151 -5.91 -10.93 21.69
N LEU A 152 -5.29 -10.46 20.60
CA LEU A 152 -3.88 -10.69 20.28
C LEU A 152 -2.99 -9.50 20.65
N TYR A 153 -3.44 -8.28 20.38
CA TYR A 153 -2.69 -7.04 20.63
C TYR A 153 -3.17 -6.25 21.86
N GLY A 154 -4.36 -6.56 22.38
CA GLY A 154 -5.01 -5.80 23.44
C GLY A 154 -5.75 -4.56 22.92
N ALA A 155 -6.81 -4.14 23.64
CA ALA A 155 -7.65 -3.00 23.26
C ALA A 155 -6.91 -1.65 23.24
N ALA A 156 -5.78 -1.55 23.95
CA ALA A 156 -4.94 -0.35 23.97
C ALA A 156 -3.95 -0.29 22.79
N CYS A 157 -3.81 -1.34 21.98
CA CYS A 157 -2.89 -1.34 20.85
C CYS A 157 -3.24 -0.21 19.87
N PRO A 158 -2.26 0.60 19.45
CA PRO A 158 -2.51 1.71 18.55
C PRO A 158 -2.92 1.24 17.16
N VAL A 159 -3.81 2.03 16.57
CA VAL A 159 -4.33 1.87 15.21
C VAL A 159 -4.35 3.23 14.53
N ALA A 160 -3.99 3.25 13.26
CA ALA A 160 -4.19 4.40 12.39
C ALA A 160 -4.94 3.99 11.13
N VAL A 161 -5.94 4.77 10.73
CA VAL A 161 -6.61 4.62 9.45
C VAL A 161 -6.31 5.85 8.60
N VAL A 162 -5.62 5.64 7.48
CA VAL A 162 -5.19 6.70 6.56
C VAL A 162 -5.96 6.54 5.25
N GLN A 163 -6.85 7.49 4.97
CA GLN A 163 -7.61 7.55 3.73
C GLN A 163 -6.92 8.50 2.75
N ARG A 164 -6.71 8.02 1.52
CA ARG A 164 -6.13 8.79 0.41
C ARG A 164 -4.82 9.48 0.79
N ALA A 165 -3.89 8.71 1.36
CA ALA A 165 -2.56 9.19 1.72
C ALA A 165 -1.90 9.95 0.55
N SER A 166 -1.33 11.13 0.80
CA SER A 166 -0.76 12.11 -0.15
C SER A 166 -1.73 12.89 -1.05
N TRP A 167 -3.04 12.60 -1.00
CA TRP A 167 -4.02 13.38 -1.77
C TRP A 167 -4.37 14.69 -1.05
N PRO A 168 -4.86 15.72 -1.76
CA PRO A 168 -5.28 16.98 -1.13
C PRO A 168 -6.39 16.83 -0.07
N ASP A 169 -7.21 15.78 -0.19
CA ASP A 169 -8.27 15.42 0.73
C ASP A 169 -7.90 14.24 1.65
N GLU A 170 -6.60 14.05 1.93
CA GLU A 170 -6.10 13.07 2.90
C GLU A 170 -6.81 13.22 4.25
N ARG A 171 -7.13 12.08 4.85
CA ARG A 171 -7.69 12.04 6.20
C ARG A 171 -7.05 10.94 7.02
N ILE A 172 -6.57 11.32 8.20
CA ILE A 172 -5.96 10.42 9.18
C ILE A 172 -6.84 10.36 10.42
N VAL A 173 -7.10 9.15 10.90
CA VAL A 173 -7.70 8.91 12.22
C VAL A 173 -6.78 7.99 13.01
N ARG A 174 -6.40 8.43 14.21
CA ARG A 174 -5.54 7.68 15.14
C ARG A 174 -6.34 7.31 16.37
N GLY A 175 -6.21 6.07 16.81
CA GLY A 175 -6.87 5.58 18.02
C GLY A 175 -6.22 4.30 18.48
N THR A 176 -7.01 3.48 19.15
CA THR A 176 -6.64 2.13 19.56
C THR A 176 -7.64 1.14 19.01
N LEU A 177 -7.30 -0.15 19.04
CA LEU A 177 -8.25 -1.20 18.66
C LEU A 177 -9.59 -1.07 19.43
N GLY A 178 -9.54 -0.66 20.70
CA GLY A 178 -10.73 -0.48 21.54
C GLY A 178 -11.64 0.71 21.18
N ASN A 179 -11.18 1.70 20.41
CA ASN A 179 -11.97 2.91 20.14
C ASN A 179 -12.07 3.32 18.66
N ILE A 180 -11.26 2.76 17.77
CA ILE A 180 -11.14 3.23 16.38
C ILE A 180 -12.46 3.12 15.59
N VAL A 181 -13.25 2.07 15.86
CA VAL A 181 -14.57 1.88 15.22
C VAL A 181 -15.52 3.02 15.60
N ALA A 182 -15.57 3.37 16.88
CA ALA A 182 -16.43 4.46 17.37
C ALA A 182 -16.00 5.82 16.82
N GLN A 183 -14.69 6.07 16.73
CA GLN A 183 -14.16 7.31 16.15
C GLN A 183 -14.54 7.49 14.67
N LEU A 184 -14.66 6.39 13.92
CA LEU A 184 -15.02 6.42 12.50
C LEU A 184 -16.52 6.35 12.23
N ALA A 185 -17.36 6.10 13.25
CA ALA A 185 -18.81 5.92 13.08
C ALA A 185 -19.51 7.15 12.50
N ALA A 186 -19.18 8.36 12.99
CA ALA A 186 -19.82 9.60 12.56
C ALA A 186 -19.40 10.04 11.14
N ARG A 187 -18.20 9.68 10.71
CA ARG A 187 -17.68 9.99 9.38
C ARG A 187 -16.89 8.79 8.85
N PRO A 188 -17.57 7.78 8.29
CA PRO A 188 -16.93 6.56 7.81
C PRO A 188 -15.89 6.84 6.71
N MET A 189 -14.90 5.96 6.62
CA MET A 189 -13.96 5.92 5.49
C MET A 189 -14.36 4.74 4.61
N GLU A 190 -15.03 5.01 3.48
CA GLU A 190 -15.67 3.93 2.72
C GLU A 190 -14.73 3.21 1.73
N ARG A 191 -13.72 3.92 1.22
CA ARG A 191 -12.78 3.44 0.18
C ARG A 191 -11.42 4.11 0.30
N THR A 192 -10.42 3.47 -0.32
CA THR A 192 -9.04 3.98 -0.46
C THR A 192 -8.43 4.35 0.89
N ALA A 193 -8.58 3.46 1.86
CA ALA A 193 -8.03 3.62 3.19
C ALA A 193 -7.17 2.42 3.56
N LEU A 194 -6.05 2.71 4.19
CA LEU A 194 -5.14 1.74 4.77
C LEU A 194 -5.32 1.74 6.28
N ILE A 195 -5.47 0.55 6.87
CA ILE A 195 -5.45 0.39 8.33
C ILE A 195 -4.06 -0.09 8.71
N MET A 196 -3.40 0.63 9.62
CA MET A 196 -2.19 0.18 10.28
C MET A 196 -2.47 -0.15 11.73
N VAL A 197 -1.97 -1.30 12.19
CA VAL A 197 -2.12 -1.78 13.57
C VAL A 197 -0.76 -2.19 14.10
N GLY A 198 -0.43 -1.81 15.33
CA GLY A 198 0.74 -2.35 16.01
C GLY A 198 1.44 -1.34 16.90
N PRO A 199 2.35 -1.82 17.77
CA PRO A 199 3.01 -1.00 18.76
C PRO A 199 3.94 0.05 18.15
N ALA A 200 4.46 -0.16 16.92
CA ALA A 200 5.30 0.81 16.22
C ALA A 200 4.59 2.14 15.89
N LEU A 201 3.27 2.18 16.01
CA LEU A 201 2.47 3.39 15.81
C LEU A 201 2.40 4.26 17.08
N SER A 202 2.82 3.72 18.23
CA SER A 202 2.94 4.43 19.51
C SER A 202 3.95 5.58 19.42
N GLY A 203 3.89 6.50 20.39
CA GLY A 203 4.83 7.62 20.51
C GLY A 203 6.26 7.23 20.88
N ASP A 204 7.07 8.25 21.16
CA ASP A 204 8.54 8.29 21.07
C ASP A 204 9.31 7.47 22.13
N ASP A 205 8.65 6.56 22.86
CA ASP A 205 9.26 5.68 23.88
C ASP A 205 9.80 4.39 23.22
N PHE A 206 10.88 4.51 22.46
CA PHE A 206 11.65 3.36 21.96
C PHE A 206 13.15 3.65 22.02
N SER A 207 13.96 2.59 22.13
CA SER A 207 15.42 2.72 22.21
C SER A 207 16.01 3.24 20.89
N GLU A 208 16.97 4.17 20.99
CA GLU A 208 17.70 4.65 19.82
C GLU A 208 18.38 3.50 19.09
N SER A 209 18.36 3.53 17.76
CA SER A 209 19.06 2.52 16.97
C SER A 209 20.56 2.60 17.19
N ARG A 210 21.20 1.45 17.49
CA ARG A 210 22.67 1.32 17.58
C ARG A 210 23.39 1.71 16.29
N LEU A 211 22.64 1.86 15.20
CA LEU A 211 23.09 2.44 13.94
C LEU A 211 23.79 3.80 14.13
N TYR A 212 23.39 4.62 15.10
CA TYR A 212 23.99 5.92 15.39
C TYR A 212 24.76 5.98 16.72
N ASP A 213 24.87 4.86 17.44
CA ASP A 213 25.57 4.77 18.71
C ASP A 213 27.05 5.20 18.57
N PRO A 214 27.54 6.16 19.38
CA PRO A 214 28.94 6.58 19.40
C PRO A 214 29.93 5.42 19.60
N GLY A 215 29.56 4.39 20.36
CA GLY A 215 30.36 3.20 20.66
C GLY A 215 30.30 2.11 19.59
N TYR A 216 29.43 2.23 18.58
CA TYR A 216 29.31 1.26 17.49
C TYR A 216 30.29 1.61 16.35
N GLN A 217 31.40 0.86 16.26
CA GLN A 217 32.36 0.97 15.16
C GLN A 217 31.75 0.46 13.85
N ARG A 218 31.42 1.39 12.94
CA ARG A 218 31.03 1.07 11.57
C ARG A 218 32.24 1.06 10.64
N ARG A 219 32.16 0.25 9.57
CA ARG A 219 33.09 0.24 8.42
C ARG A 219 33.32 1.60 7.75
N PHE A 220 32.43 2.58 7.90
CA PHE A 220 32.53 3.90 7.26
C PHE A 220 32.72 5.07 8.24
N ARG A 221 32.92 4.81 9.54
CA ARG A 221 33.22 5.85 10.53
C ARG A 221 34.73 5.93 10.78
N GLY A 222 35.53 5.82 9.72
CA GLY A 222 36.93 6.22 9.76
C GLY A 222 37.00 7.74 9.64
N ARG A 223 37.21 8.43 10.77
CA ARG A 223 37.74 9.80 10.74
C ARG A 223 39.27 9.71 10.58
N ASP A 224 39.73 9.14 9.48
CA ASP A 224 41.13 9.24 9.07
C ASP A 224 41.17 10.22 7.90
N GLY A 225 41.11 11.50 8.28
CA GLY A 225 41.02 12.64 7.38
C GLY A 225 41.51 13.89 8.08
N SER A 226 42.73 13.82 8.62
CA SER A 226 43.66 14.94 8.87
C SER A 226 44.99 14.39 9.35
#